data_AF-A0A9E6AEK8-F1
#
_entry.id   AF-A0A9E6AEK8-F1
#
_cell.length_a   1.000
_cell.length_b   1.000
_cell.length_c   1.000
_cell.angle_alpha   90.00
_cell.angle_beta   90.00
_cell.angle_gamma   90.00
#
_symmetry.space_group_name_H-M   'P 1'
#
loop_
_entity.id
_entity.type
_entity.pdbx_description
1 polymer ?
#
loop_
_entity_poly.entity_id
_entity_poly.type
_entity_poly.pdbx_seq_one_letter_code
_entity_poly.pdbx_strand_id
1 'polypeptide(L)'
;MPPPPLRRPSQWIRSTLVAGRLTIGLTIGLASASGCALLGIGMRGPSTVAQGLEYESGNEHFDTFFGKLHEQQVVLEKTIKADDALRKNLALSLGLSPGTETADLGIEIHRRVNDLASKSVHFELQAATDSEPASLEVMGEEPSSAATRLGASIQASLNAAEEIREQMNRSESLVAKLEPQRQSLSEKAQSTFSRQGLAKLAEVEKNLEDAAEIISVIGERANKYSATAVTLIETLTEAVAPSAEEPDSAEEPEPKAKPAPVHRRLRVRPAPKATPAAQAPAPAPVVPAPAPATPPPAPAPSPDANDFEP
;
A
#
# COMPACT_ATOMS: atom_id res chain seq x y z
N MET A 1 -24.69 -55.67 -19.62
CA MET A 1 -24.12 -54.30 -19.61
C MET A 1 -24.30 -53.74 -18.21
N PRO A 2 -23.23 -53.59 -17.42
CA PRO A 2 -23.30 -53.00 -16.07
C PRO A 2 -23.30 -51.45 -16.12
N PRO A 3 -23.95 -50.77 -15.16
CA PRO A 3 -23.97 -49.31 -15.08
C PRO A 3 -22.64 -48.73 -14.57
N PRO A 4 -22.29 -47.48 -14.93
CA PRO A 4 -21.07 -46.83 -14.47
C PRO A 4 -21.16 -46.41 -12.98
N PRO A 5 -20.03 -46.39 -12.24
CA PRO A 5 -20.01 -46.00 -10.84
C PRO A 5 -20.13 -44.47 -10.66
N LEU A 6 -20.93 -44.08 -9.66
CA LEU A 6 -21.13 -42.71 -9.21
C LEU A 6 -19.82 -42.13 -8.63
N ARG A 7 -19.35 -41.01 -9.21
CA ARG A 7 -18.25 -40.21 -8.66
C ARG A 7 -18.70 -39.52 -7.37
N ARG A 8 -17.93 -39.70 -6.30
CA ARG A 8 -18.09 -38.97 -5.03
C ARG A 8 -17.60 -37.51 -5.18
N PRO A 9 -18.22 -36.53 -4.52
CA PRO A 9 -17.72 -35.17 -4.45
C PRO A 9 -16.45 -35.11 -3.59
N SER A 10 -15.36 -34.61 -4.16
CA SER A 10 -14.11 -34.34 -3.47
C SER A 10 -14.32 -33.27 -2.41
N GLN A 11 -13.97 -33.63 -1.18
CA GLN A 11 -14.04 -32.76 -0.02
C GLN A 11 -13.01 -31.63 -0.11
N TRP A 12 -13.48 -30.47 0.32
CA TRP A 12 -12.78 -29.22 0.52
C TRP A 12 -11.49 -29.38 1.30
N ILE A 13 -10.36 -29.08 0.67
CA ILE A 13 -9.13 -28.75 1.40
C ILE A 13 -9.20 -27.26 1.70
N ARG A 14 -9.65 -26.94 2.92
CA ARG A 14 -9.43 -25.62 3.52
C ARG A 14 -7.96 -25.53 3.91
N SER A 15 -7.14 -25.06 3.00
CA SER A 15 -5.80 -24.55 3.33
C SER A 15 -5.97 -23.18 3.98
N THR A 16 -6.10 -23.16 5.31
CA THR A 16 -5.90 -21.95 6.10
C THR A 16 -4.41 -21.58 6.06
N LEU A 17 -4.03 -20.81 5.05
CA LEU A 17 -2.81 -20.03 5.09
C LEU A 17 -3.02 -18.90 6.10
N VAL A 18 -2.30 -19.01 7.20
CA VAL A 18 -2.13 -17.95 8.20
C VAL A 18 -1.44 -16.80 7.48
N ALA A 19 -2.24 -15.86 6.96
CA ALA A 19 -1.76 -14.57 6.53
C ALA A 19 -1.20 -13.86 7.76
N GLY A 20 0.13 -13.89 7.89
CA GLY A 20 0.88 -13.00 8.75
C GLY A 20 0.70 -11.57 8.24
N ARG A 21 -0.45 -10.97 8.59
CA ARG A 21 -0.66 -9.52 8.51
C ARG A 21 0.29 -8.87 9.50
N LEU A 22 1.49 -8.54 9.04
CA LEU A 22 2.30 -7.52 9.67
C LEU A 22 1.63 -6.16 9.36
N THR A 23 0.47 -5.92 9.96
CA THR A 23 -0.03 -4.56 10.14
C THR A 23 0.97 -3.87 11.06
N ILE A 24 1.96 -3.19 10.46
CA ILE A 24 2.63 -2.07 11.13
C ILE A 24 1.58 -0.96 11.18
N GLY A 25 0.59 -1.16 12.05
CA GLY A 25 -0.21 -0.08 12.55
C GLY A 25 0.74 0.79 13.35
N LEU A 26 1.04 1.97 12.82
CA LEU A 26 1.58 3.06 13.62
C LEU A 26 0.47 3.55 14.56
N THR A 27 -0.01 2.66 15.44
CA THR A 27 -0.83 3.04 16.59
C THR A 27 0.14 3.61 17.61
N ILE A 28 0.32 4.92 17.57
CA ILE A 28 0.90 5.69 18.67
C ILE A 28 -0.08 5.53 19.83
N GLY A 29 0.15 4.52 20.67
CA GLY A 29 -0.60 4.32 21.90
C GLY A 29 -0.32 5.48 22.83
N LEU A 30 -1.30 6.36 23.00
CA LEU A 30 -1.37 7.30 24.13
C LEU A 30 -1.51 6.48 25.42
N ALA A 31 -0.39 5.95 25.92
CA ALA A 31 -0.30 5.47 27.28
C ALA A 31 -0.44 6.68 28.21
N SER A 32 -1.56 6.73 28.91
CA SER A 32 -1.85 7.75 29.93
C SER A 32 -0.86 7.61 31.08
N ALA A 33 0.23 8.36 31.02
CA ALA A 33 1.28 8.41 32.04
C ALA A 33 0.92 9.45 33.11
N SER A 34 0.05 9.07 34.05
CA SER A 34 -0.11 9.81 35.30
C SER A 34 0.79 9.19 36.38
N GLY A 35 2.05 9.60 36.42
CA GLY A 35 2.93 9.32 37.57
C GLY A 35 4.39 9.08 37.22
N CYS A 36 5.19 10.16 37.19
CA CYS A 36 6.62 10.26 37.55
C CYS A 36 7.21 11.58 37.00
N ALA A 37 6.87 12.72 37.60
CA ALA A 37 7.27 14.05 37.12
C ALA A 37 8.52 14.65 37.82
N LEU A 38 9.35 13.84 38.51
CA LEU A 38 10.42 14.39 39.36
C LEU A 38 11.86 13.94 39.06
N LEU A 39 12.11 13.26 37.93
CA LEU A 39 13.46 13.07 37.37
C LEU A 39 13.51 13.59 35.93
N GLY A 40 13.19 14.88 35.77
CA GLY A 40 13.03 15.62 34.51
C GLY A 40 14.31 15.89 33.73
N ILE A 41 15.12 14.85 33.51
CA ILE A 41 16.25 14.86 32.57
C ILE A 41 16.24 13.52 31.84
N GLY A 42 15.73 13.46 30.62
CA GLY A 42 16.23 12.45 29.66
C GLY A 42 15.25 11.69 28.78
N MET A 43 13.95 11.59 29.10
CA MET A 43 13.00 11.00 28.14
C MET A 43 12.46 12.06 27.19
N ARG A 44 13.33 12.54 26.28
CA ARG A 44 12.90 13.35 25.15
C ARG A 44 12.08 12.45 24.22
N GLY A 45 10.76 12.45 24.39
CA GLY A 45 9.80 11.82 23.46
C GLY A 45 9.99 12.31 22.02
N PRO A 46 9.36 11.67 21.03
CA PRO A 46 9.50 12.03 19.62
C PRO A 46 9.25 13.53 19.41
N SER A 47 10.00 14.19 18.54
CA SER A 47 9.74 15.60 18.23
C SER A 47 8.37 15.79 17.57
N THR A 48 7.90 17.03 17.49
CA THR A 48 6.66 17.38 16.78
C THR A 48 6.71 16.91 15.33
N VAL A 49 7.84 17.12 14.66
CA VAL A 49 8.08 16.66 13.28
C VAL A 49 8.03 15.13 13.16
N ALA A 50 8.66 14.41 14.09
CA ALA A 50 8.62 12.94 14.14
C ALA A 50 7.21 12.37 14.36
N GLN A 51 6.33 13.12 15.04
CA GLN A 51 4.93 12.75 15.21
C GLN A 51 4.07 13.03 13.97
N GLY A 52 4.64 13.66 12.93
CA GLY A 52 3.90 14.07 11.75
C GLY A 52 3.00 15.29 12.00
N LEU A 53 3.32 16.10 13.01
CA LEU A 53 2.60 17.33 13.32
C LEU A 53 3.34 18.54 12.75
N GLU A 54 2.58 19.58 12.43
CA GLU A 54 3.13 20.87 12.04
C GLU A 54 3.90 21.49 13.21
N TYR A 55 5.14 21.90 12.95
CA TYR A 55 6.05 22.47 13.94
C TYR A 55 6.35 23.93 13.63
N GLU A 56 6.07 24.80 14.60
CA GLU A 56 6.39 26.22 14.57
C GLU A 56 7.54 26.54 15.53
N SER A 57 8.64 27.00 14.96
CA SER A 57 9.81 27.49 15.68
C SER A 57 9.66 28.96 16.11
N GLY A 58 8.78 29.72 15.43
CA GLY A 58 8.65 31.17 15.57
C GLY A 58 9.64 31.97 14.72
N ASN A 59 10.37 31.31 13.81
CA ASN A 59 11.19 31.94 12.80
C ASN A 59 10.69 31.54 11.40
N GLU A 60 10.33 32.53 10.59
CA GLU A 60 9.69 32.35 9.28
C GLU A 60 10.43 31.36 8.35
N HIS A 61 11.76 31.37 8.34
CA HIS A 61 12.53 30.47 7.47
C HIS A 61 12.46 29.01 7.91
N PHE A 62 12.48 28.76 9.21
CA PHE A 62 12.34 27.43 9.77
C PHE A 62 10.89 26.95 9.64
N ASP A 63 9.92 27.82 9.93
CA ASP A 63 8.49 27.50 9.85
C ASP A 63 8.08 27.16 8.42
N THR A 64 8.58 27.91 7.44
CA THR A 64 8.38 27.60 6.01
C THR A 64 8.95 26.22 5.63
N PHE A 65 10.11 25.87 6.17
CA PHE A 65 10.72 24.56 5.92
C PHE A 65 9.89 23.43 6.54
N PHE A 66 9.51 23.56 7.80
CA PHE A 66 8.72 22.55 8.50
C PHE A 66 7.31 22.41 7.91
N GLY A 67 6.68 23.52 7.50
CA GLY A 67 5.40 23.50 6.80
C GLY A 67 5.47 22.71 5.49
N LYS A 68 6.51 22.93 4.67
CA LYS A 68 6.73 22.16 3.43
C LYS A 68 6.96 20.68 3.71
N LEU A 69 7.75 20.35 4.74
CA LEU A 69 7.99 18.97 5.13
C LEU A 69 6.69 18.27 5.55
N HIS A 70 5.89 18.94 6.39
CA HIS A 70 4.59 18.44 6.83
C HIS A 70 3.62 18.24 5.65
N GLU A 71 3.58 19.18 4.69
CA GLU A 71 2.80 19.02 3.46
C GLU A 71 3.18 17.73 2.71
N GLN A 72 4.48 17.42 2.60
CA GLN A 72 4.93 16.18 1.97
C GLN A 72 4.55 14.92 2.77
N GLN A 73 4.56 14.96 4.10
CA GLN A 73 4.05 13.85 4.93
C GLN A 73 2.57 13.59 4.65
N VAL A 74 1.76 14.65 4.57
CA VAL A 74 0.32 14.56 4.27
C VAL A 74 0.06 14.03 2.86
N VAL A 75 0.81 14.54 1.86
CA VAL A 75 0.76 14.06 0.47
C VAL A 75 1.05 12.56 0.40
N LEU A 76 2.11 12.12 1.08
CA LEU A 76 2.49 10.71 1.10
C LEU A 76 1.39 9.85 1.74
N GLU A 77 0.87 10.23 2.91
CA GLU A 77 -0.19 9.47 3.59
C GLU A 77 -1.45 9.34 2.72
N LYS A 78 -1.87 10.43 2.08
CA LYS A 78 -3.01 10.42 1.15
C LYS A 78 -2.77 9.49 -0.03
N THR A 79 -1.57 9.52 -0.60
CA THR A 79 -1.21 8.70 -1.77
C THR A 79 -1.20 7.21 -1.41
N ILE A 80 -0.68 6.84 -0.24
CA ILE A 80 -0.72 5.45 0.26
C ILE A 80 -2.17 4.95 0.34
N LYS A 81 -3.06 5.77 0.91
CA LYS A 81 -4.50 5.41 1.00
C LYS A 81 -5.15 5.32 -0.37
N ALA A 82 -4.76 6.20 -1.31
CA ALA A 82 -5.27 6.17 -2.69
C ALA A 82 -4.83 4.91 -3.43
N ASP A 83 -3.57 4.50 -3.32
CA ASP A 83 -3.03 3.26 -3.90
C ASP A 83 -3.73 2.01 -3.33
N ASP A 84 -3.97 1.97 -2.02
CA ASP A 84 -4.73 0.89 -1.39
C ASP A 84 -6.19 0.84 -1.88
N ALA A 85 -6.85 1.99 -1.97
CA ALA A 85 -8.21 2.10 -2.45
C ALA A 85 -8.33 1.69 -3.94
N LEU A 86 -7.38 2.12 -4.76
CA LEU A 86 -7.25 1.77 -6.17
C LEU A 86 -7.23 0.24 -6.36
N ARG A 87 -6.26 -0.44 -5.74
CA ARG A 87 -6.10 -1.90 -5.85
C ARG A 87 -7.33 -2.64 -5.34
N LYS A 88 -7.89 -2.19 -4.22
CA LYS A 88 -9.11 -2.78 -3.65
C LYS A 88 -10.30 -2.64 -4.61
N ASN A 89 -10.51 -1.46 -5.18
CA ASN A 89 -11.64 -1.21 -6.07
C ASN A 89 -11.51 -2.02 -7.36
N LEU A 90 -10.31 -2.11 -7.94
CA LEU A 90 -10.03 -2.95 -9.10
C LEU A 90 -10.24 -4.44 -8.80
N ALA A 91 -9.74 -4.94 -7.67
CA ALA A 91 -9.99 -6.33 -7.26
C ALA A 91 -11.49 -6.62 -7.13
N LEU A 92 -12.25 -5.72 -6.49
CA LEU A 92 -13.70 -5.87 -6.31
C LEU A 92 -14.48 -5.81 -7.63
N SER A 93 -14.09 -4.95 -8.58
CA SER A 93 -14.74 -4.89 -9.90
C SER A 93 -14.53 -6.18 -10.71
N LEU A 94 -13.42 -6.88 -10.45
CA LEU A 94 -13.12 -8.20 -10.97
C LEU A 94 -13.72 -9.34 -10.14
N GLY A 95 -14.42 -9.06 -9.03
CA GLY A 95 -14.97 -10.10 -8.16
C GLY A 95 -13.90 -10.91 -7.42
N LEU A 96 -12.72 -10.33 -7.23
CA LEU A 96 -11.60 -10.89 -6.49
C LEU A 96 -11.58 -10.37 -5.04
N SER A 97 -10.72 -10.97 -4.20
CA SER A 97 -10.58 -10.55 -2.80
C SER A 97 -9.87 -9.19 -2.70
N PRO A 98 -10.27 -8.29 -1.77
CA PRO A 98 -9.44 -7.14 -1.41
C PRO A 98 -8.03 -7.61 -1.02
N GLY A 99 -7.00 -7.06 -1.66
CA GLY A 99 -5.60 -7.44 -1.43
C GLY A 99 -5.05 -8.49 -2.40
N THR A 100 -5.78 -8.84 -3.47
CA THR A 100 -5.20 -9.58 -4.59
C THR A 100 -3.99 -8.85 -5.17
N GLU A 101 -2.93 -9.60 -5.48
CA GLU A 101 -1.68 -9.06 -6.02
C GLU A 101 -1.86 -8.53 -7.44
N THR A 102 -1.07 -7.52 -7.82
CA THR A 102 -1.16 -6.87 -9.14
C THR A 102 -1.07 -7.87 -10.29
N ALA A 103 -0.20 -8.88 -10.20
CA ALA A 103 -0.06 -9.91 -11.22
C ALA A 103 -1.36 -10.71 -11.43
N ASP A 104 -2.02 -11.11 -10.34
CA ASP A 104 -3.30 -11.84 -10.40
C ASP A 104 -4.44 -10.97 -10.95
N LEU A 105 -4.42 -9.65 -10.68
CA LEU A 105 -5.35 -8.71 -11.32
C LEU A 105 -5.15 -8.70 -12.84
N GLY A 106 -3.90 -8.63 -13.30
CA GLY A 106 -3.56 -8.70 -14.72
C GLY A 106 -4.06 -9.97 -15.40
N ILE A 107 -3.81 -11.13 -14.79
CA ILE A 107 -4.26 -12.43 -15.31
C ILE A 107 -5.79 -12.47 -15.46
N GLU A 108 -6.53 -12.03 -14.44
CA GLU A 108 -8.00 -12.04 -14.49
C GLU A 108 -8.57 -11.03 -15.50
N ILE A 109 -7.95 -9.86 -15.63
CA ILE A 109 -8.33 -8.88 -16.66
C ILE A 109 -8.09 -9.47 -18.05
N HIS A 110 -6.90 -10.02 -18.30
CA HIS A 110 -6.55 -10.62 -19.58
C HIS A 110 -7.52 -11.74 -19.96
N ARG A 111 -7.84 -12.62 -19.00
CA ARG A 111 -8.84 -13.69 -19.18
C ARG A 111 -10.20 -13.12 -19.62
N ARG A 112 -10.69 -12.06 -18.96
CA ARG A 112 -11.98 -11.43 -19.30
C ARG A 112 -11.96 -10.70 -20.63
N VAL A 113 -10.85 -10.05 -20.96
CA VAL A 113 -10.65 -9.39 -22.25
C VAL A 113 -10.70 -10.43 -23.37
N ASN A 114 -10.01 -11.57 -23.24
CA ASN A 114 -10.07 -12.66 -24.22
C ASN A 114 -11.46 -13.30 -24.33
N ASP A 115 -12.15 -13.50 -23.20
CA ASP A 115 -13.54 -13.99 -23.18
C ASP A 115 -14.48 -13.04 -23.97
N LEU A 116 -14.23 -11.73 -23.93
CA LEU A 116 -14.99 -10.72 -24.67
C LEU A 116 -14.56 -10.64 -26.14
N ALA A 117 -13.28 -10.81 -26.45
CA ALA A 117 -12.77 -10.87 -27.81
C ALA A 117 -13.40 -12.01 -28.61
N SER A 118 -13.64 -13.18 -27.98
CA SER A 118 -14.38 -14.29 -28.60
C SER A 118 -15.83 -13.96 -28.99
N LYS A 119 -16.36 -12.83 -28.51
CA LYS A 119 -17.69 -12.28 -28.79
C LYS A 119 -17.62 -11.01 -29.64
N SER A 120 -16.51 -10.80 -30.35
CA SER A 120 -16.27 -9.63 -31.20
C SER A 120 -16.28 -8.28 -30.46
N VAL A 121 -15.92 -8.29 -29.17
CA VAL A 121 -15.72 -7.08 -28.36
C VAL A 121 -14.23 -6.95 -28.04
N HIS A 122 -13.62 -5.86 -28.49
CA HIS A 122 -12.19 -5.61 -28.34
C HIS A 122 -11.94 -4.36 -27.49
N PHE A 123 -10.75 -4.29 -26.89
CA PHE A 123 -10.29 -3.14 -26.15
C PHE A 123 -9.11 -2.55 -26.90
N GLU A 124 -9.16 -1.26 -27.18
CA GLU A 124 -8.06 -0.52 -27.78
C GLU A 124 -7.53 0.49 -26.76
N LEU A 125 -6.27 0.29 -26.34
CA LEU A 125 -5.60 1.23 -25.45
C LEU A 125 -4.75 2.20 -26.27
N GLN A 126 -5.14 3.47 -26.25
CA GLN A 126 -4.34 4.58 -26.74
C GLN A 126 -3.35 4.95 -25.63
N ALA A 127 -2.06 4.87 -25.94
CA ALA A 127 -1.00 5.21 -25.00
C ALA A 127 -1.07 6.70 -24.61
N ALA A 128 -0.74 7.00 -23.37
CA ALA A 128 -0.62 8.37 -22.89
C ALA A 128 0.39 9.16 -23.74
N THR A 129 0.07 10.43 -24.00
CA THR A 129 0.96 11.41 -24.64
C THR A 129 1.29 12.53 -23.64
N ASP A 130 2.20 13.42 -23.99
CA ASP A 130 2.53 14.57 -23.13
C ASP A 130 1.32 15.48 -22.85
N SER A 131 0.27 15.42 -23.69
CA SER A 131 -0.93 16.27 -23.61
C SER A 131 -2.19 15.53 -23.16
N GLU A 132 -2.23 14.20 -23.25
CA GLU A 132 -3.46 13.42 -23.04
C GLU A 132 -3.17 12.13 -22.25
N PRO A 133 -4.00 11.81 -21.23
CA PRO A 133 -3.85 10.58 -20.47
C PRO A 133 -4.15 9.35 -21.33
N ALA A 134 -3.71 8.17 -20.90
CA ALA A 134 -4.03 6.93 -21.58
C ALA A 134 -5.56 6.77 -21.70
N SER A 135 -6.05 6.31 -22.84
CA SER A 135 -7.49 6.15 -23.11
C SER A 135 -7.79 4.74 -23.60
N LEU A 136 -8.80 4.10 -23.03
CA LEU A 136 -9.24 2.75 -23.33
C LEU A 136 -10.61 2.81 -24.00
N GLU A 137 -10.64 2.47 -25.28
CA GLU A 137 -11.85 2.38 -26.07
C GLU A 137 -12.36 0.93 -26.11
N VAL A 138 -13.67 0.76 -25.95
CA VAL A 138 -14.34 -0.55 -26.08
C VAL A 138 -15.01 -0.61 -27.45
N MET A 139 -14.46 -1.44 -28.34
CA MET A 139 -14.94 -1.60 -29.71
C MET A 139 -15.82 -2.85 -29.85
N GLY A 140 -16.84 -2.78 -30.70
CA GLY A 140 -17.74 -3.90 -31.02
C GLY A 140 -19.10 -3.40 -31.53
N GLU A 141 -19.85 -4.24 -32.22
CA GLU A 141 -21.16 -3.88 -32.82
C GLU A 141 -22.20 -3.51 -31.74
N GLU A 142 -22.19 -4.24 -30.62
CA GLU A 142 -22.95 -3.92 -29.40
C GLU A 142 -22.18 -4.37 -28.14
N PRO A 143 -21.36 -3.49 -27.53
CA PRO A 143 -20.61 -3.86 -26.34
C PRO A 143 -21.57 -4.14 -25.18
N SER A 144 -21.45 -5.35 -24.60
CA SER A 144 -22.27 -5.73 -23.45
C SER A 144 -22.04 -4.78 -22.26
N SER A 145 -23.07 -4.59 -21.41
CA SER A 145 -22.93 -3.77 -20.19
C SER A 145 -21.82 -4.26 -19.24
N ALA A 146 -21.41 -5.53 -19.36
CA ALA A 146 -20.27 -6.08 -18.63
C ALA A 146 -18.93 -5.59 -19.22
N ALA A 147 -18.82 -5.54 -20.55
CA ALA A 147 -17.63 -5.04 -21.24
C ALA A 147 -17.41 -3.55 -20.98
N THR A 148 -18.47 -2.74 -21.08
CA THR A 148 -18.41 -1.31 -20.76
C THR A 148 -18.00 -1.06 -19.31
N ARG A 149 -18.53 -1.85 -18.36
CA ARG A 149 -18.16 -1.74 -16.93
C ARG A 149 -16.71 -2.15 -16.67
N LEU A 150 -16.24 -3.21 -17.33
CA LEU A 150 -14.84 -3.62 -17.24
C LEU A 150 -13.91 -2.54 -17.80
N GLY A 151 -14.20 -2.03 -19.00
CA GLY A 151 -13.43 -0.96 -19.62
C GLY A 151 -13.37 0.30 -18.76
N ALA A 152 -14.52 0.75 -18.24
CA ALA A 152 -14.58 1.89 -17.32
C ALA A 152 -13.76 1.65 -16.03
N SER A 153 -13.77 0.44 -15.48
CA SER A 153 -12.97 0.11 -14.31
C SER A 153 -11.47 0.15 -14.61
N ILE A 154 -11.04 -0.39 -15.76
CA ILE A 154 -9.64 -0.39 -16.17
C ILE A 154 -9.17 1.05 -16.42
N GLN A 155 -9.97 1.84 -17.15
CA GLN A 155 -9.67 3.25 -17.40
C GLN A 155 -9.52 4.06 -16.10
N ALA A 156 -10.46 3.89 -15.16
CA ALA A 156 -10.38 4.56 -13.87
C ALA A 156 -9.13 4.15 -13.08
N SER A 157 -8.73 2.88 -13.18
CA SER A 157 -7.51 2.38 -12.54
C SER A 157 -6.24 2.91 -13.20
N LEU A 158 -6.19 3.03 -14.53
CA LEU A 158 -5.08 3.65 -15.25
C LEU A 158 -4.89 5.10 -14.83
N ASN A 159 -5.95 5.91 -14.89
CA ASN A 159 -5.91 7.32 -14.52
C ASN A 159 -5.43 7.54 -13.08
N ALA A 160 -5.95 6.76 -12.14
CA ALA A 160 -5.57 6.88 -10.74
C ALA A 160 -4.14 6.40 -10.48
N ALA A 161 -3.65 5.37 -11.20
CA ALA A 161 -2.25 4.96 -11.12
C ALA A 161 -1.31 6.05 -11.70
N GLU A 162 -1.69 6.69 -12.81
CA GLU A 162 -0.94 7.81 -13.38
C GLU A 162 -0.88 9.00 -12.40
N GLU A 163 -2.00 9.35 -11.76
CA GLU A 163 -2.06 10.41 -10.75
C GLU A 163 -1.11 10.11 -9.58
N ILE A 164 -1.12 8.88 -9.06
CA ILE A 164 -0.21 8.44 -7.99
C ILE A 164 1.26 8.58 -8.44
N ARG A 165 1.59 8.09 -9.64
CA ARG A 165 2.96 8.17 -10.19
C ARG A 165 3.42 9.62 -10.28
N GLU A 166 2.60 10.51 -10.84
CA GLU A 166 2.93 11.94 -10.96
C GLU A 166 3.07 12.62 -9.61
N GLN A 167 2.20 12.32 -8.66
CA GLN A 167 2.24 12.89 -7.32
C GLN A 167 3.50 12.46 -6.58
N MET A 168 3.90 11.19 -6.69
CA MET A 168 5.13 10.69 -6.08
C MET A 168 6.40 11.21 -6.75
N ASN A 169 6.43 11.34 -8.08
CA ASN A 169 7.56 11.97 -8.78
C ASN A 169 7.72 13.45 -8.39
N ARG A 170 6.61 14.17 -8.23
CA ARG A 170 6.62 15.55 -7.70
C ARG A 170 7.15 15.59 -6.27
N SER A 171 6.68 14.67 -5.41
CA SER A 171 7.13 14.59 -4.02
C SER A 171 8.62 14.31 -3.93
N GLU A 172 9.16 13.36 -4.71
CA GLU A 172 10.60 13.05 -4.77
C GLU A 172 11.44 14.29 -5.14
N SER A 173 11.02 15.05 -6.16
CA SER A 173 11.70 16.29 -6.55
C SER A 173 11.67 17.37 -5.46
N LEU A 174 10.56 17.48 -4.72
CA LEU A 174 10.42 18.44 -3.62
C LEU A 174 11.27 18.03 -2.42
N VAL A 175 11.24 16.75 -2.04
CA VAL A 175 12.02 16.19 -0.93
C VAL A 175 13.52 16.31 -1.17
N ALA A 176 13.98 16.11 -2.41
CA ALA A 176 15.38 16.33 -2.79
C ALA A 176 15.86 17.79 -2.57
N LYS A 177 14.94 18.77 -2.60
CA LYS A 177 15.24 20.18 -2.30
C LYS A 177 15.20 20.50 -0.81
N LEU A 178 14.52 19.69 0.00
CA LEU A 178 14.40 19.91 1.45
C LEU A 178 15.69 19.57 2.20
N GLU A 179 16.44 18.54 1.79
CA GLU A 179 17.68 18.16 2.47
C GLU A 179 18.75 19.28 2.51
N PRO A 180 19.12 19.93 1.39
CA PRO A 180 20.07 21.04 1.45
C PRO A 180 19.52 22.25 2.23
N GLN A 181 18.20 22.47 2.23
CA GLN A 181 17.58 23.52 3.04
C GLN A 181 17.72 23.22 4.53
N ARG A 182 17.45 21.98 4.94
CA ARG A 182 17.62 21.49 6.31
C ARG A 182 19.05 21.70 6.80
N GLN A 183 20.04 21.33 5.98
CA GLN A 183 21.47 21.53 6.31
C GLN A 183 21.78 23.02 6.53
N SER A 184 21.35 23.90 5.62
CA SER A 184 21.54 25.35 5.78
C SER A 184 20.86 25.92 7.03
N LEU A 185 19.68 25.41 7.39
CA LEU A 185 18.98 25.81 8.61
C LEU A 185 19.68 25.30 9.87
N SER A 186 20.21 24.08 9.84
CA SER A 186 21.00 23.50 10.94
C SER A 186 22.22 24.36 11.27
N GLU A 187 22.95 24.83 10.26
CA GLU A 187 24.10 25.74 10.45
C GLU A 187 23.69 27.09 11.07
N LYS A 188 22.47 27.56 10.77
CA LYS A 188 21.93 28.83 11.26
C LYS A 188 21.19 28.72 12.58
N ALA A 189 20.91 27.51 13.08
CA ALA A 189 20.09 27.30 14.28
C ALA A 189 20.70 27.99 15.51
N GLN A 190 22.00 27.77 15.76
CA GLN A 190 22.71 28.38 16.90
C GLN A 190 22.60 29.90 16.90
N SER A 191 22.89 30.57 15.78
CA SER A 191 22.87 32.03 15.71
C SER A 191 21.46 32.59 15.83
N THR A 192 20.48 31.93 15.19
CA THR A 192 19.06 32.35 15.17
C THR A 192 18.41 32.23 16.55
N PHE A 193 18.64 31.12 17.26
CA PHE A 193 17.95 30.79 18.51
C PHE A 193 18.78 31.06 19.77
N SER A 194 20.04 31.53 19.65
CA SER A 194 20.92 31.85 20.79
C SER A 194 20.27 32.75 21.85
N ARG A 195 19.42 33.71 21.41
CA ARG A 195 18.73 34.67 22.30
C ARG A 195 17.46 34.10 22.95
N GLN A 196 16.94 32.99 22.45
CA GLN A 196 15.72 32.34 22.95
C GLN A 196 16.01 31.28 24.02
N GLY A 197 17.29 30.95 24.25
CA GLY A 197 17.75 30.03 25.28
C GLY A 197 18.07 28.62 24.76
N LEU A 198 18.85 27.87 25.55
CA LEU A 198 19.35 26.53 25.17
C LEU A 198 18.23 25.50 24.96
N ALA A 199 17.10 25.65 25.65
CA ALA A 199 15.97 24.74 25.52
C ALA A 199 15.35 24.82 24.11
N LYS A 200 15.07 26.03 23.61
CA LYS A 200 14.48 26.23 22.28
C LYS A 200 15.45 25.85 21.16
N LEU A 201 16.73 26.16 21.33
CA LEU A 201 17.76 25.69 20.40
C LEU A 201 17.76 24.16 20.29
N ALA A 202 17.82 23.45 21.42
CA ALA A 202 17.85 21.98 21.41
C ALA A 202 16.54 21.37 20.85
N GLU A 203 15.40 22.04 21.04
CA GLU A 203 14.13 21.66 20.43
C GLU A 203 14.16 21.79 18.90
N VAL A 204 14.64 22.92 18.37
CA VAL A 204 14.77 23.13 16.92
C VAL A 204 15.78 22.16 16.31
N GLU A 205 16.94 21.98 16.93
CA GLU A 205 17.95 21.02 16.47
C GLU A 205 17.40 19.60 16.40
N LYS A 206 16.64 19.17 17.43
CA LYS A 206 15.98 17.86 17.42
C LYS A 206 14.97 17.73 16.28
N ASN A 207 14.13 18.74 16.05
CA ASN A 207 13.17 18.71 14.93
C ASN A 207 13.88 18.71 13.56
N LEU A 208 15.03 19.37 13.42
CA LEU A 208 15.85 19.32 12.21
C LEU A 208 16.54 17.97 12.01
N GLU A 209 16.92 17.27 13.09
CA GLU A 209 17.46 15.92 13.05
C GLU A 209 16.38 14.93 12.60
N ASP A 210 15.22 14.93 13.26
CA ASP A 210 14.08 14.08 12.90
C ASP A 210 13.57 14.38 11.48
N ALA A 211 13.67 15.64 11.02
CA ALA A 211 13.38 16.01 9.64
C ALA A 211 14.26 15.30 8.62
N ALA A 212 15.54 15.05 8.93
CA ALA A 212 16.45 14.33 8.02
C ALA A 212 15.97 12.89 7.80
N GLU A 213 15.59 12.19 8.87
CA GLU A 213 15.05 10.84 8.80
C GLU A 213 13.75 10.81 7.99
N ILE A 214 12.85 11.76 8.25
CA ILE A 214 11.56 11.85 7.55
C ILE A 214 11.76 12.14 6.06
N ILE A 215 12.67 13.05 5.70
CA ILE A 215 13.02 13.32 4.29
C ILE A 215 13.46 12.03 3.59
N SER A 216 14.34 11.23 4.21
CA SER A 216 14.75 9.92 3.66
C SER A 216 13.56 8.98 3.49
N VAL A 217 12.73 8.84 4.51
CA VAL A 217 11.55 7.95 4.49
C VAL A 217 10.54 8.37 3.43
N ILE A 218 10.29 9.67 3.26
CA ILE A 218 9.38 10.16 2.21
C ILE A 218 9.97 9.86 0.84
N GLY A 219 11.27 10.10 0.62
CA GLY A 219 11.94 9.80 -0.65
C GLY A 219 11.85 8.32 -1.02
N GLU A 220 12.18 7.42 -0.09
CA GLU A 220 12.09 5.96 -0.29
C GLU A 220 10.66 5.51 -0.60
N ARG A 221 9.67 6.03 0.14
CA ARG A 221 8.27 5.65 -0.07
C ARG A 221 7.73 6.24 -1.37
N ALA A 222 8.05 7.48 -1.71
CA ALA A 222 7.66 8.09 -2.97
C ALA A 222 8.15 7.25 -4.15
N ASN A 223 9.43 6.86 -4.14
CA ASN A 223 10.00 5.98 -5.16
C ASN A 223 9.25 4.64 -5.23
N LYS A 224 9.02 3.98 -4.08
CA LYS A 224 8.28 2.72 -4.00
C LYS A 224 6.87 2.81 -4.61
N TYR A 225 6.09 3.82 -4.24
CA TYR A 225 4.71 3.95 -4.72
C TYR A 225 4.65 4.41 -6.18
N SER A 226 5.61 5.21 -6.63
CA SER A 226 5.78 5.52 -8.06
C SER A 226 6.06 4.25 -8.87
N ALA A 227 7.01 3.41 -8.44
CA ALA A 227 7.31 2.14 -9.08
C ALA A 227 6.12 1.17 -9.06
N THR A 228 5.39 1.11 -7.95
CA THR A 228 4.20 0.26 -7.82
C THR A 228 3.10 0.70 -8.81
N ALA A 229 2.89 2.01 -8.97
CA ALA A 229 1.95 2.55 -9.94
C ALA A 229 2.38 2.24 -11.38
N VAL A 230 3.67 2.34 -11.70
CA VAL A 230 4.23 1.95 -13.01
C VAL A 230 3.96 0.46 -13.29
N THR A 231 4.28 -0.43 -12.35
CA THR A 231 4.01 -1.87 -12.52
C THR A 231 2.53 -2.17 -12.73
N LEU A 232 1.63 -1.45 -12.05
CA LEU A 232 0.19 -1.59 -12.27
C LEU A 232 -0.22 -1.12 -13.67
N ILE A 233 0.26 0.04 -14.13
CA ILE A 233 0.00 0.55 -15.49
C ILE A 233 0.47 -0.45 -16.55
N GLU A 234 1.70 -0.97 -16.41
CA GLU A 234 2.28 -1.98 -17.31
C GLU A 234 1.42 -3.24 -17.33
N THR A 235 1.04 -3.75 -16.16
CA THR A 235 0.20 -4.95 -16.02
C THR A 235 -1.18 -4.75 -16.67
N LEU A 236 -1.80 -3.59 -16.47
CA LEU A 236 -3.09 -3.28 -17.10
C LEU A 236 -2.97 -3.16 -18.61
N THR A 237 -1.90 -2.52 -19.09
CA THR A 237 -1.60 -2.35 -20.52
C THR A 237 -1.36 -3.69 -21.21
N GLU A 238 -0.56 -4.57 -20.61
CA GLU A 238 -0.31 -5.91 -21.13
C GLU A 238 -1.58 -6.77 -21.10
N ALA A 239 -2.40 -6.66 -20.05
CA ALA A 239 -3.62 -7.44 -19.93
C ALA A 239 -4.68 -7.10 -20.99
N VAL A 240 -4.74 -5.84 -21.46
CA VAL A 240 -5.66 -5.41 -22.52
C VAL A 240 -5.07 -5.51 -23.92
N ALA A 241 -3.76 -5.75 -24.05
CA ALA A 241 -3.12 -5.90 -25.35
C ALA A 241 -3.77 -7.07 -26.11
N PRO A 242 -4.00 -6.92 -27.44
CA PRO A 242 -4.51 -8.02 -28.24
C PRO A 242 -3.55 -9.20 -28.09
N SER A 243 -4.10 -10.37 -27.75
CA SER A 243 -3.31 -11.60 -27.76
C SER A 243 -2.75 -11.74 -29.17
N ALA A 244 -1.44 -11.54 -29.33
CA ALA A 244 -0.77 -11.86 -30.57
C ALA A 244 -1.00 -13.35 -30.76
N GLU A 245 -1.99 -13.70 -31.57
CA GLU A 245 -2.31 -15.09 -31.90
C GLU A 245 -0.98 -15.76 -32.18
N GLU A 246 -0.61 -16.75 -31.35
CA GLU A 246 0.50 -17.63 -31.70
C GLU A 246 0.17 -18.11 -33.12
N PRO A 247 1.03 -17.83 -34.12
CA PRO A 247 0.75 -18.19 -35.49
C PRO A 247 0.42 -19.67 -35.47
N ASP A 248 -0.80 -20.00 -35.94
CA ASP A 248 -1.36 -21.33 -35.97
C ASP A 248 -0.32 -22.29 -36.52
N SER A 249 0.48 -22.87 -35.62
CA SER A 249 1.50 -23.86 -35.93
C SER A 249 0.74 -25.17 -36.14
N ALA A 250 -0.02 -25.18 -37.25
CA ALA A 250 -0.40 -26.35 -37.99
C ALA A 250 0.86 -26.98 -38.61
N GLU A 251 1.84 -27.33 -37.76
CA GLU A 251 2.90 -28.25 -38.14
C GLU A 251 2.39 -29.64 -37.75
N GLU A 252 1.79 -30.28 -38.76
CA GLU A 252 1.35 -31.67 -38.78
C GLU A 252 2.42 -32.57 -38.13
N PRO A 253 2.13 -33.28 -37.02
CA PRO A 253 3.13 -34.09 -36.36
C PRO A 253 3.49 -35.28 -37.24
N GLU A 254 4.68 -35.23 -37.86
CA GLU A 254 5.29 -36.43 -38.46
C GLU A 254 5.36 -37.56 -37.42
N PRO A 255 4.95 -38.79 -37.78
CA PRO A 255 4.91 -39.92 -36.85
C PRO A 255 6.32 -40.37 -36.47
N LYS A 256 6.85 -39.89 -35.35
CA LYS A 256 8.13 -40.34 -34.80
C LYS A 256 8.05 -41.79 -34.30
N ALA A 257 8.94 -42.60 -34.85
CA ALA A 257 9.15 -44.01 -34.55
C ALA A 257 9.41 -44.29 -33.05
N LYS A 258 8.98 -45.49 -32.62
CA LYS A 258 9.11 -46.05 -31.28
C LYS A 258 10.56 -46.01 -30.75
N PRO A 259 10.82 -45.44 -29.56
CA PRO A 259 12.06 -45.67 -28.85
C PRO A 259 12.04 -46.97 -28.05
N ALA A 260 13.20 -47.65 -28.03
CA ALA A 260 13.49 -48.88 -27.30
C ALA A 260 13.47 -48.71 -25.76
N PRO A 261 13.27 -49.79 -24.98
CA PRO A 261 13.12 -49.71 -23.53
C PRO A 261 14.46 -49.46 -22.83
N VAL A 262 14.58 -48.32 -22.13
CA VAL A 262 15.71 -48.02 -21.25
C VAL A 262 15.39 -48.51 -19.84
N HIS A 263 16.10 -49.56 -19.40
CA HIS A 263 16.12 -50.00 -18.00
C HIS A 263 16.77 -48.94 -17.11
N ARG A 264 15.97 -48.18 -16.35
CA ARG A 264 16.47 -47.28 -15.30
C ARG A 264 16.30 -47.93 -13.92
N ARG A 265 17.42 -48.38 -13.35
CA ARG A 265 17.51 -48.92 -11.99
C ARG A 265 17.16 -47.84 -10.96
N LEU A 266 16.15 -48.12 -10.13
CA LEU A 266 15.83 -47.40 -8.90
C LEU A 266 16.96 -47.57 -7.88
N ARG A 267 17.66 -46.47 -7.53
CA ARG A 267 18.43 -46.37 -6.28
C ARG A 267 17.56 -45.66 -5.25
N VAL A 268 16.99 -46.44 -4.35
CA VAL A 268 16.31 -45.98 -3.14
C VAL A 268 17.37 -45.37 -2.22
N ARG A 269 17.25 -44.06 -1.97
CA ARG A 269 18.06 -43.34 -0.98
C ARG A 269 17.25 -43.33 0.33
N PRO A 270 17.79 -43.84 1.46
CA PRO A 270 17.05 -43.89 2.72
C PRO A 270 16.82 -42.48 3.27
N ALA A 271 15.61 -42.26 3.78
CA ALA A 271 15.18 -41.02 4.40
C ALA A 271 15.97 -40.72 5.69
N PRO A 272 16.32 -39.45 5.97
CA PRO A 272 16.91 -39.06 7.24
C PRO A 272 15.86 -39.17 8.36
N LYS A 273 16.26 -39.81 9.47
CA LYS A 273 15.48 -39.89 10.72
C LYS A 273 15.19 -38.47 11.23
N ALA A 274 13.91 -38.16 11.39
CA ALA A 274 13.45 -36.95 12.06
C ALA A 274 13.86 -36.99 13.55
N THR A 275 14.57 -35.96 13.98
CA THR A 275 14.84 -35.66 15.39
C THR A 275 13.53 -35.17 16.04
N PRO A 276 13.13 -35.69 17.21
CA PRO A 276 11.96 -35.17 17.92
C PRO A 276 12.23 -33.74 18.39
N ALA A 277 11.42 -32.79 17.90
CA ALA A 277 11.43 -31.42 18.39
C ALA A 277 10.98 -31.41 19.86
N ALA A 278 11.75 -30.72 20.70
CA ALA A 278 11.42 -30.48 22.10
C ALA A 278 10.06 -29.75 22.19
N GLN A 279 9.15 -30.29 23.00
CA GLN A 279 7.88 -29.65 23.33
C GLN A 279 8.16 -28.30 23.99
N ALA A 280 7.66 -27.23 23.36
CA ALA A 280 7.64 -25.91 23.97
C ALA A 280 6.72 -25.93 25.21
N PRO A 281 7.11 -25.27 26.32
CA PRO A 281 6.29 -25.18 27.52
C PRO A 281 4.96 -24.49 27.24
N ALA A 282 3.89 -25.01 27.85
CA ALA A 282 2.54 -24.49 27.72
C ALA A 282 2.47 -23.00 28.14
N PRO A 283 1.71 -22.16 27.42
CA PRO A 283 1.51 -20.76 27.80
C PRO A 283 0.79 -20.67 29.15
N ALA A 284 1.25 -19.75 30.00
CA ALA A 284 0.64 -19.46 31.28
C ALA A 284 -0.82 -18.98 31.12
N PRO A 285 -1.70 -19.28 32.08
CA PRO A 285 -3.10 -18.86 32.04
C PRO A 285 -3.22 -17.34 32.02
N VAL A 286 -3.92 -16.83 31.02
CA VAL A 286 -4.24 -15.41 30.87
C VAL A 286 -5.24 -15.02 31.96
N VAL A 287 -4.80 -14.16 32.89
CA VAL A 287 -5.68 -13.55 33.88
C VAL A 287 -6.61 -12.57 33.15
N PRO A 288 -7.94 -12.67 33.30
CA PRO A 288 -8.88 -11.78 32.64
C PRO A 288 -8.67 -10.33 33.08
N ALA A 289 -8.63 -9.42 32.11
CA ALA A 289 -8.49 -8.00 32.35
C ALA A 289 -9.68 -7.45 33.19
N PRO A 290 -9.44 -6.54 34.13
CA PRO A 290 -10.50 -5.89 34.90
C PRO A 290 -11.46 -5.13 33.99
N ALA A 291 -12.74 -5.17 34.33
CA ALA A 291 -13.80 -4.52 33.58
C ALA A 291 -13.55 -2.99 33.47
N PRO A 292 -13.82 -2.38 32.30
CA PRO A 292 -13.65 -0.94 32.10
C PRO A 292 -14.56 -0.15 33.05
N ALA A 293 -13.99 0.88 33.68
CA ALA A 293 -14.71 1.79 34.56
C ALA A 293 -15.83 2.51 33.79
N THR A 294 -17.00 2.62 34.41
CA THR A 294 -18.15 3.36 33.87
C THR A 294 -17.79 4.83 33.67
N PRO A 295 -18.14 5.44 32.52
CA PRO A 295 -17.87 6.84 32.24
C PRO A 295 -18.60 7.77 33.23
N PRO A 296 -18.01 8.92 33.60
CA PRO A 296 -18.64 9.89 34.48
C PRO A 296 -19.91 10.49 33.84
N PRO A 297 -20.92 10.85 34.66
CA PRO A 297 -22.14 11.47 34.17
C PRO A 297 -21.86 12.80 33.50
N ALA A 298 -22.56 13.07 32.40
CA ALA A 298 -22.44 14.32 31.64
C ALA A 298 -22.83 15.53 32.51
N PRO A 299 -22.10 16.66 32.40
CA PRO A 299 -22.42 17.89 33.11
C PRO A 299 -23.77 18.44 32.65
N ALA A 300 -24.57 18.92 33.61
CA ALA A 300 -25.87 19.53 33.35
C ALA A 300 -25.71 20.81 32.51
N PRO A 301 -26.66 21.10 31.60
CA PRO A 301 -26.64 22.31 30.80
C PRO A 301 -26.75 23.56 31.69
N SER A 302 -25.82 24.49 31.51
CA SER A 302 -25.85 25.81 32.15
C SER A 302 -27.05 26.61 31.61
N PRO A 303 -27.79 27.33 32.48
CA PRO A 303 -28.87 28.21 32.05
C PRO A 303 -28.33 29.38 31.21
N ASP A 304 -28.98 29.62 30.08
CA ASP A 304 -28.66 30.68 29.12
C ASP A 304 -28.67 32.07 29.79
N ALA A 305 -27.55 32.78 29.66
CA ALA A 305 -27.32 34.11 30.21
C ALA A 305 -27.48 35.21 29.14
N ASN A 306 -28.53 35.14 28.32
CA ASN A 306 -28.84 36.16 27.31
C ASN A 306 -30.30 36.61 27.39
N ASP A 307 -30.65 37.26 28.50
CA ASP A 307 -31.87 38.07 28.61
C ASP A 307 -31.48 39.41 29.28
N PHE A 308 -30.96 40.34 28.48
CA PHE A 308 -30.80 41.75 28.85
C PHE A 308 -30.97 42.60 27.58
N GLU A 309 -32.21 42.98 27.27
CA GLU A 309 -32.53 44.06 26.34
C GLU A 309 -32.65 45.38 27.11
N PRO A 310 -31.98 46.47 26.68
CA PRO A 310 -32.31 47.84 27.07
C PRO A 310 -33.44 48.46 26.22
#